data_AF-V9DQL6-F1
#
_entry.id   AF-V9DQL6-F1
#
_cell.length_a   1.000
_cell.length_b   1.000
_cell.length_c   1.000
_cell.angle_alpha   90.00
_cell.angle_beta   90.00
_cell.angle_gamma   90.00
#
_symmetry.space_group_name_H-M   'P 1'
#
loop_
_entity.id
_entity.type
_entity.pdbx_description
1 polymer ?
#
loop_
_entity_poly.entity_id
_entity_poly.type
_entity_poly.pdbx_seq_one_letter_code
_entity_poly.pdbx_strand_id
1 'polypeptide(L)'
;MHVKSTAVALMVAVGSANAAVIYGKESVIKDDPDFGLCLPTMKFEGGLGGRPSMDFTFLPSDPLCARGQQEASNPNIITNRICDQLSTVCGANQEAVALCRESQAKIRSLGTKDKSTADTWNTLMGFGYALTNPDGGAAVPGAVKDDLKKRSPKPIIFCSATEWIDECTGWPAPEPVVKRDVAAAPVKKRDVEVKRSEKKAKRADIPFIPCSPTEWIDECTGWQ
;
A
#
# COMPACT_ATOMS: atom_id res chain seq x y z
N MET A 1 58.03 -4.36 -34.51
CA MET A 1 58.09 -5.51 -35.44
C MET A 1 56.92 -5.41 -36.40
N HIS A 2 57.23 -5.32 -37.70
CA HIS A 2 56.44 -5.64 -38.88
C HIS A 2 54.97 -5.18 -38.98
N VAL A 3 54.86 -4.06 -39.70
CA VAL A 3 53.77 -3.60 -40.59
C VAL A 3 53.24 -4.74 -41.49
N LYS A 4 51.93 -4.75 -41.78
CA LYS A 4 51.26 -5.23 -43.01
C LYS A 4 49.80 -4.75 -42.97
N SER A 5 49.47 -3.67 -43.68
CA SER A 5 49.00 -3.63 -45.09
C SER A 5 47.47 -3.58 -45.21
N THR A 6 46.99 -2.35 -45.35
CA THR A 6 45.95 -1.86 -46.28
C THR A 6 45.10 -2.86 -47.08
N ALA A 7 43.78 -2.64 -47.08
CA ALA A 7 43.00 -2.47 -48.32
C ALA A 7 41.69 -1.71 -48.03
N VAL A 8 41.62 -0.48 -48.54
CA VAL A 8 40.38 0.28 -48.72
C VAL A 8 39.70 -0.27 -49.97
N ALA A 9 38.47 -0.75 -49.83
CA ALA A 9 37.60 -1.09 -50.96
C ALA A 9 36.48 -0.04 -51.04
N LEU A 10 36.65 0.90 -51.98
CA LEU A 10 35.63 1.84 -52.42
C LEU A 10 34.73 1.09 -53.42
N MET A 11 33.45 0.93 -53.10
CA MET A 11 32.42 0.48 -54.04
C MET A 11 31.38 1.59 -54.16
N VAL A 12 31.53 2.43 -55.19
CA VAL A 12 30.48 3.32 -55.67
C VAL A 12 29.72 2.53 -56.74
N ALA A 13 28.49 2.15 -56.42
CA ALA A 13 27.52 1.66 -57.40
C ALA A 13 26.50 2.78 -57.65
N VAL A 14 26.66 3.47 -58.78
CA VAL A 14 25.61 4.30 -59.38
C VAL A 14 24.69 3.36 -60.15
N GLY A 15 23.44 3.25 -59.69
CA GLY A 15 22.41 2.44 -60.34
C GLY A 15 21.02 3.00 -60.04
N SER A 16 20.48 3.70 -61.04
CA SER A 16 19.05 3.87 -61.38
C SER A 16 18.08 4.40 -60.33
N ALA A 17 17.52 5.58 -60.62
CA ALA A 17 16.34 6.12 -59.96
C ALA A 17 15.15 5.17 -60.11
N ASN A 18 14.89 4.36 -59.07
CA ASN A 18 13.57 3.82 -58.81
C ASN A 18 12.89 4.80 -57.85
N ALA A 19 11.79 5.39 -58.29
CA ALA A 19 10.83 6.04 -57.42
C ALA A 19 10.24 4.99 -56.46
N ALA A 20 10.99 4.65 -55.42
CA ALA A 20 10.46 3.90 -54.29
C ALA A 20 9.60 4.87 -53.50
N VAL A 21 8.30 4.74 -53.71
CA VAL A 21 7.24 5.31 -52.89
C VAL A 21 7.66 5.21 -51.42
N ILE A 22 7.72 6.36 -50.74
CA ILE A 22 7.79 6.46 -49.28
C ILE A 22 6.45 5.90 -48.77
N TYR A 23 6.29 4.57 -48.79
CA TYR A 23 5.24 3.92 -48.03
C TYR A 23 5.70 3.93 -46.57
N GLY A 24 4.96 4.70 -45.79
CA GLY A 24 4.81 4.54 -44.35
C GLY A 24 6.09 4.23 -43.60
N LYS A 25 6.65 5.27 -42.96
CA LYS A 25 7.08 5.06 -41.59
C LYS A 25 5.81 4.75 -40.80
N GLU A 26 5.36 3.50 -40.87
CA GLU A 26 4.45 2.93 -39.89
C GLU A 26 5.16 3.21 -38.56
N SER A 27 4.67 4.18 -37.82
CA SER A 27 4.93 4.20 -36.38
C SER A 27 4.58 2.79 -35.94
N VAL A 28 5.57 2.02 -35.52
CA VAL A 28 5.32 0.79 -34.77
C VAL A 28 4.51 1.28 -33.58
N ILE A 29 3.18 1.22 -33.70
CA ILE A 29 2.27 1.47 -32.60
C ILE A 29 2.53 0.27 -31.71
N LYS A 30 3.47 0.43 -30.79
CA LYS A 30 3.68 -0.53 -29.73
C LYS A 30 2.44 -0.39 -28.86
N ASP A 31 1.59 -1.40 -28.86
CA ASP A 31 0.41 -1.39 -28.02
C ASP A 31 0.82 -1.15 -26.57
N ASP A 32 0.04 -0.34 -25.85
CA ASP A 32 0.27 -0.14 -24.44
C ASP A 32 0.11 -1.49 -23.69
N PRO A 33 0.88 -1.72 -22.61
CA PRO A 33 0.73 -2.91 -21.79
C PRO A 33 -0.70 -3.03 -21.22
N ASP A 34 -1.40 -4.10 -21.59
CA ASP A 34 -2.70 -4.47 -21.03
C ASP A 34 -2.56 -5.77 -20.23
N PHE A 35 -2.76 -5.67 -18.92
CA PHE A 35 -2.64 -6.79 -17.98
C PHE A 35 -3.90 -7.66 -17.89
N GLY A 36 -4.94 -7.31 -18.64
CA GLY A 36 -6.22 -8.01 -18.67
C GLY A 36 -6.91 -7.97 -17.30
N LEU A 37 -7.26 -9.13 -16.75
CA LEU A 37 -8.00 -9.25 -15.49
C LEU A 37 -7.13 -9.08 -14.23
N CYS A 38 -5.81 -9.02 -14.38
CA CYS A 38 -4.89 -9.05 -13.25
C CYS A 38 -4.31 -7.68 -12.95
N LEU A 39 -4.06 -7.43 -11.66
CA LEU A 39 -3.24 -6.31 -11.19
C LEU A 39 -1.87 -6.86 -10.79
N PRO A 40 -0.82 -6.77 -11.62
CA PRO A 40 0.46 -7.46 -11.39
C PRO A 40 1.34 -6.75 -10.35
N THR A 41 0.75 -6.39 -9.20
CA THR A 41 1.45 -5.75 -8.09
C THR A 41 1.95 -6.77 -7.08
N MET A 42 3.00 -6.38 -6.37
CA MET A 42 3.66 -7.16 -5.34
C MET A 42 3.52 -6.45 -4.00
N LYS A 43 3.24 -7.23 -2.96
CA LYS A 43 3.26 -6.78 -1.57
C LYS A 43 4.47 -7.34 -0.83
N PHE A 44 4.90 -6.60 0.18
CA PHE A 44 5.93 -6.95 1.13
C PHE A 44 5.49 -6.51 2.51
N GLU A 45 5.06 -7.47 3.32
CA GLU A 45 4.57 -7.19 4.67
C GLU A 45 4.93 -8.31 5.64
N GLY A 46 4.99 -7.92 6.91
CA GLY A 46 5.24 -8.85 8.01
C GLY A 46 3.99 -9.63 8.40
N GLY A 47 4.15 -10.92 8.67
CA GLY A 47 3.08 -11.77 9.21
C GLY A 47 2.17 -12.45 8.17
N LEU A 48 2.57 -12.46 6.91
CA LEU A 48 1.86 -13.23 5.86
C LEU A 48 1.80 -14.72 6.21
N GLY A 49 0.69 -15.37 5.86
CA GLY A 49 0.51 -16.82 6.06
C GLY A 49 0.45 -17.25 7.53
N GLY A 50 0.17 -16.33 8.47
CA GLY A 50 0.15 -16.61 9.91
C GLY A 50 1.54 -16.61 10.56
N ARG A 51 2.57 -16.10 9.87
CA ARG A 51 3.91 -15.91 10.42
C ARG A 51 3.92 -14.81 11.49
N PRO A 52 4.99 -14.73 12.30
CA PRO A 52 5.21 -13.57 13.17
C PRO A 52 5.15 -12.26 12.38
N SER A 53 4.62 -11.20 13.00
CA SER A 53 4.50 -9.86 12.36
C SER A 53 5.83 -9.23 11.96
N MET A 54 6.95 -9.79 12.42
CA MET A 54 8.31 -9.36 12.11
C MET A 54 8.97 -10.21 11.01
N ASP A 55 8.30 -11.25 10.52
CA ASP A 55 8.75 -12.08 9.41
C ASP A 55 8.15 -11.56 8.11
N PHE A 56 8.97 -10.83 7.35
CA PHE A 56 8.55 -10.19 6.12
C PHE A 56 8.77 -11.11 4.92
N THR A 57 7.76 -11.18 4.07
CA THR A 57 7.78 -11.98 2.86
C THR A 57 7.05 -11.27 1.74
N PHE A 58 7.28 -11.74 0.52
CA PHE A 58 6.64 -11.26 -0.68
C PHE A 58 5.47 -12.16 -1.06
N LEU A 59 4.42 -11.56 -1.64
CA LEU A 59 3.32 -12.27 -2.29
C LEU A 59 2.75 -11.38 -3.41
N PRO A 60 2.11 -11.91 -4.46
CA PRO A 60 1.30 -11.08 -5.34
C PRO A 60 0.17 -10.45 -4.52
N SER A 61 -0.10 -9.16 -4.73
CA SER A 61 -1.21 -8.49 -4.06
C SER A 61 -2.55 -8.89 -4.66
N ASP A 62 -2.57 -9.12 -5.97
CA ASP A 62 -3.76 -9.53 -6.69
C ASP A 62 -4.12 -11.00 -6.40
N PRO A 63 -5.35 -11.29 -5.93
CA PRO A 63 -5.77 -12.66 -5.62
C PRO A 63 -5.72 -13.60 -6.82
N LEU A 64 -5.95 -13.10 -8.04
CA LEU A 64 -5.91 -13.90 -9.25
C LEU A 64 -4.47 -14.37 -9.54
N CYS A 65 -3.49 -13.46 -9.44
CA CYS A 65 -2.06 -13.78 -9.52
C CYS A 65 -1.58 -14.69 -8.36
N ALA A 66 -2.12 -14.50 -7.17
CA ALA A 66 -1.71 -15.20 -5.95
C ALA A 66 -2.25 -16.63 -5.83
N ARG A 67 -3.27 -17.03 -6.62
CA ARG A 67 -3.89 -18.37 -6.50
C ARG A 67 -2.83 -19.46 -6.54
N GLY A 68 -2.83 -20.38 -5.57
CA GLY A 68 -1.88 -21.50 -5.53
C GLY A 68 -0.43 -21.11 -5.26
N GLN A 69 -0.15 -19.85 -4.94
CA GLN A 69 1.16 -19.38 -4.52
C GLN A 69 1.17 -19.08 -3.02
N GLN A 70 2.19 -19.62 -2.33
CA GLN A 70 2.49 -19.24 -0.95
C GLN A 70 3.46 -18.06 -0.91
N GLU A 71 3.57 -17.43 0.25
CA GLU A 71 4.52 -16.36 0.49
C GLU A 71 5.97 -16.82 0.29
N ALA A 72 6.82 -15.92 -0.19
CA ALA A 72 8.23 -16.22 -0.45
C ALA A 72 9.15 -15.11 0.05
N SER A 73 10.28 -15.48 0.65
CA SER A 73 11.34 -14.52 0.99
C SER A 73 12.18 -14.10 -0.22
N ASN A 74 12.08 -14.84 -1.33
CA ASN A 74 12.77 -14.52 -2.58
C ASN A 74 11.79 -13.84 -3.56
N PRO A 75 11.96 -12.55 -3.86
CA PRO A 75 11.05 -11.81 -4.75
C PRO A 75 11.04 -12.35 -6.18
N ASN A 76 12.10 -13.05 -6.61
CA ASN A 76 12.16 -13.66 -7.94
C ASN A 76 11.14 -14.78 -8.13
N ILE A 77 10.75 -15.48 -7.05
CA ILE A 77 9.69 -16.50 -7.10
C ILE A 77 8.34 -15.81 -7.37
N ILE A 78 8.11 -14.66 -6.74
CA ILE A 78 6.87 -13.90 -6.87
C ILE A 78 6.76 -13.24 -8.25
N THR A 79 7.83 -12.62 -8.76
CA THR A 79 7.82 -12.07 -10.14
C THR A 79 7.58 -13.14 -11.19
N ASN A 80 8.19 -14.33 -11.04
CA ASN A 80 7.92 -15.48 -11.93
C ASN A 80 6.43 -15.82 -11.93
N ARG A 81 5.86 -15.97 -10.72
CA ARG A 81 4.43 -16.27 -10.57
C ARG A 81 3.56 -15.25 -11.29
N ILE A 82 3.80 -13.96 -11.06
CA ILE A 82 3.00 -12.88 -11.67
C ILE A 82 3.10 -12.96 -13.20
N CYS A 83 4.30 -13.06 -13.77
CA CYS A 83 4.46 -13.13 -15.22
C CYS A 83 3.83 -14.39 -15.83
N ASP A 84 3.89 -15.53 -15.14
CA ASP A 84 3.26 -16.77 -15.61
C ASP A 84 1.73 -16.65 -15.61
N GLN A 85 1.14 -16.03 -14.58
CA GLN A 85 -0.30 -15.78 -14.53
C GLN A 85 -0.74 -14.79 -15.62
N LEU A 86 0.05 -13.73 -15.87
CA LEU A 86 -0.22 -12.78 -16.95
C LEU A 86 -0.33 -13.49 -18.31
N SER A 87 0.57 -14.42 -18.59
CA SER A 87 0.59 -15.18 -19.84
C SER A 87 -0.48 -16.28 -19.97
N THR A 88 -1.24 -16.56 -18.90
CA THR A 88 -2.17 -17.70 -18.86
C THR A 88 -3.59 -17.28 -18.51
N VAL A 89 -3.85 -16.96 -17.23
CA VAL A 89 -5.21 -16.76 -16.70
C VAL A 89 -5.69 -15.31 -16.77
N CYS A 90 -4.76 -14.36 -16.89
CA CYS A 90 -5.09 -12.94 -16.86
C CYS A 90 -5.60 -12.42 -18.21
N GLY A 91 -5.28 -13.12 -19.31
CA GLY A 91 -5.58 -12.64 -20.67
C GLY A 91 -4.79 -11.38 -21.05
N ALA A 92 -3.58 -11.22 -20.53
CA ALA A 92 -2.73 -10.06 -20.81
C ALA A 92 -2.23 -10.07 -22.27
N ASN A 93 -2.00 -8.89 -22.84
CA ASN A 93 -1.42 -8.76 -24.18
C ASN A 93 0.08 -9.09 -24.18
N GLN A 94 0.65 -9.26 -25.38
CA GLN A 94 2.06 -9.60 -25.53
C GLN A 94 3.00 -8.52 -24.96
N GLU A 95 2.60 -7.26 -25.02
CA GLU A 95 3.36 -6.12 -24.51
C GLU A 95 3.43 -6.10 -22.98
N ALA A 96 2.33 -6.44 -22.29
CA ALA A 96 2.33 -6.65 -20.85
C ALA A 96 3.20 -7.83 -20.40
N VAL A 97 3.17 -8.94 -21.14
CA VAL A 97 4.04 -10.08 -20.85
C VAL A 97 5.52 -9.71 -21.04
N ALA A 98 5.85 -8.98 -22.12
CA ALA A 98 7.20 -8.48 -22.37
C ALA A 98 7.67 -7.54 -21.24
N LEU A 99 6.85 -6.54 -20.88
CA LEU A 99 7.13 -5.63 -19.78
C LEU A 99 7.36 -6.39 -18.46
N CYS A 100 6.57 -7.42 -18.18
CA CYS A 100 6.74 -8.23 -16.98
C CYS A 100 8.10 -8.93 -16.95
N ARG A 101 8.54 -9.53 -18.07
CA ARG A 101 9.83 -10.22 -18.17
C ARG A 101 11.01 -9.24 -18.07
N GLU A 102 10.90 -8.07 -18.67
CA GLU A 102 11.90 -7.00 -18.52
C GLU A 102 11.99 -6.51 -17.07
N SER A 103 10.84 -6.28 -16.45
CA SER A 103 10.76 -5.84 -15.04
C SER A 103 11.33 -6.89 -14.10
N GLN A 104 11.07 -8.17 -14.38
CA GLN A 104 11.66 -9.28 -13.66
C GLN A 104 13.18 -9.31 -13.78
N ALA A 105 13.74 -9.07 -14.97
CA ALA A 105 15.18 -8.99 -15.16
C ALA A 105 15.81 -7.85 -14.33
N LYS A 106 15.12 -6.71 -14.24
CA LYS A 106 15.52 -5.58 -13.38
C LYS A 106 15.47 -5.96 -11.89
N ILE A 107 14.41 -6.60 -11.42
CA ILE A 107 14.33 -7.07 -10.02
C ILE A 107 15.45 -8.07 -9.70
N ARG A 108 15.75 -8.99 -10.63
CA ARG A 108 16.86 -9.93 -10.48
C ARG A 108 18.21 -9.22 -10.35
N SER A 109 18.42 -8.11 -11.08
CA SER A 109 19.69 -7.36 -11.01
C SER A 109 19.82 -6.52 -9.74
N LEU A 110 18.71 -6.04 -9.17
CA LEU A 110 18.74 -5.31 -7.89
C LEU A 110 19.27 -6.16 -6.75
N GLY A 111 18.88 -7.44 -6.70
CA GLY A 111 19.31 -8.38 -5.65
C GLY A 111 18.79 -8.06 -4.23
N THR A 112 18.03 -6.97 -4.06
CA THR A 112 17.40 -6.58 -2.79
C THR A 112 16.23 -7.52 -2.45
N LYS A 113 15.91 -7.63 -1.16
CA LYS A 113 14.85 -8.48 -0.62
C LYS A 113 14.07 -7.77 0.49
N ASP A 114 13.80 -6.49 0.27
CA ASP A 114 13.10 -5.63 1.21
C ASP A 114 11.96 -4.88 0.50
N LYS A 115 11.32 -3.94 1.20
CA LYS A 115 10.20 -3.15 0.68
C LYS A 115 10.55 -2.43 -0.63
N SER A 116 11.80 -1.96 -0.79
CA SER A 116 12.22 -1.27 -2.01
C SER A 116 12.12 -2.16 -3.25
N THR A 117 12.24 -3.48 -3.10
CA THR A 117 12.06 -4.43 -4.20
C THR A 117 10.61 -4.46 -4.69
N ALA A 118 9.65 -4.49 -3.75
CA ALA A 118 8.23 -4.46 -4.09
C ALA A 118 7.82 -3.10 -4.68
N ASP A 119 8.31 -1.99 -4.09
CA ASP A 119 8.06 -0.64 -4.60
C ASP A 119 8.62 -0.46 -6.03
N THR A 120 9.83 -0.97 -6.28
CA THR A 120 10.45 -0.91 -7.61
C THR A 120 9.70 -1.76 -8.61
N TRP A 121 9.29 -2.97 -8.25
CA TRP A 121 8.46 -3.82 -9.10
C TRP A 121 7.15 -3.11 -9.47
N ASN A 122 6.43 -2.59 -8.47
CA ASN A 122 5.17 -1.90 -8.69
C ASN A 122 5.36 -0.69 -9.60
N THR A 123 6.44 0.08 -9.42
CA THR A 123 6.78 1.21 -10.30
C THR A 123 7.04 0.76 -11.74
N LEU A 124 7.82 -0.30 -11.95
CA LEU A 124 8.12 -0.83 -13.28
C LEU A 124 6.88 -1.34 -14.01
N MET A 125 5.92 -1.88 -13.27
CA MET A 125 4.64 -2.36 -13.81
C MET A 125 3.60 -1.23 -14.00
N GLY A 126 3.93 0.03 -13.68
CA GLY A 126 3.04 1.18 -13.86
C GLY A 126 2.21 1.56 -12.62
N PHE A 127 2.51 0.97 -11.45
CA PHE A 127 1.76 1.11 -10.20
C PHE A 127 2.62 1.71 -9.06
N GLY A 128 3.42 2.75 -9.32
CA GLY A 128 4.40 3.28 -8.35
C GLY A 128 3.84 3.73 -6.98
N TYR A 129 2.53 4.00 -6.89
CA TYR A 129 1.85 4.36 -5.64
C TYR A 129 1.07 3.20 -5.00
N ALA A 130 1.27 1.97 -5.47
CA ALA A 130 0.62 0.81 -4.88
C ALA A 130 1.04 0.62 -3.43
N LEU A 131 0.05 0.42 -2.56
CA LEU A 131 0.27 0.06 -1.17
C LEU A 131 0.91 -1.33 -1.10
N THR A 132 2.11 -1.42 -0.54
CA THR A 132 2.87 -2.68 -0.44
C THR A 132 2.53 -3.51 0.79
N ASN A 133 1.68 -3.03 1.69
CA ASN A 133 1.14 -3.77 2.84
C ASN A 133 -0.40 -3.68 2.93
N PRO A 134 -1.13 -4.15 1.90
CA PRO A 134 -2.59 -4.02 1.84
C PRO A 134 -3.33 -4.86 2.89
N ASP A 135 -2.70 -5.90 3.47
CA ASP A 135 -3.35 -6.74 4.48
C ASP A 135 -3.19 -6.16 5.90
N GLY A 136 -2.58 -4.97 6.04
CA GLY A 136 -2.36 -4.32 7.31
C GLY A 136 -1.21 -4.90 8.12
N GLY A 137 -0.35 -5.73 7.49
CA GLY A 137 0.90 -6.17 8.09
C GLY A 137 1.86 -5.00 8.34
N ALA A 138 2.90 -5.24 9.13
CA ALA A 138 3.95 -4.25 9.34
C ALA A 138 4.54 -3.82 7.98
N ALA A 139 4.68 -2.52 7.74
CA ALA A 139 5.15 -1.97 6.46
C ALA A 139 6.69 -2.08 6.29
N VAL A 140 7.42 -2.04 7.40
CA VAL A 140 8.88 -2.15 7.44
C VAL A 140 9.30 -2.90 8.71
N PRO A 141 10.46 -3.60 8.68
CA PRO A 141 11.01 -4.21 9.88
C PRO A 141 11.14 -3.17 11.01
N GLY A 142 10.56 -3.47 12.17
CA GLY A 142 10.66 -2.60 13.35
C GLY A 142 9.57 -1.54 13.50
N ALA A 143 8.63 -1.40 12.55
CA ALA A 143 7.57 -0.38 12.60
C ALA A 143 6.83 -0.32 13.95
N VAL A 144 6.51 -1.48 14.53
CA VAL A 144 5.84 -1.58 15.85
C VAL A 144 6.72 -1.04 16.98
N LYS A 145 8.03 -1.27 16.93
CA LYS A 145 8.98 -0.77 17.94
C LYS A 145 9.15 0.74 17.81
N ASP A 146 9.18 1.27 16.60
CA ASP A 146 9.27 2.71 16.37
C ASP A 146 8.02 3.44 16.86
N ASP A 147 6.85 2.85 16.67
CA ASP A 147 5.61 3.41 17.19
C ASP A 147 5.54 3.35 18.73
N LEU A 148 6.04 2.28 19.35
CA LEU A 148 6.21 2.21 20.81
C LEU A 148 7.22 3.25 21.32
N LYS A 149 8.30 3.50 20.58
CA LYS A 149 9.29 4.54 20.92
C LYS A 149 8.69 5.94 20.80
N LYS A 150 7.86 6.20 19.79
CA LYS A 150 7.13 7.48 19.65
C LYS A 150 6.10 7.70 20.76
N ARG A 151 5.47 6.62 21.26
CA ARG A 151 4.51 6.64 22.37
C ARG A 151 5.17 6.64 23.76
N SER A 152 6.49 6.51 23.83
CA SER A 152 7.21 6.61 25.10
C SER A 152 6.94 7.99 25.72
N PRO A 153 6.62 8.07 27.02
CA PRO A 153 6.21 9.33 27.64
C PRO A 153 7.33 10.34 27.51
N LYS A 154 7.10 11.39 26.71
CA LYS A 154 7.98 12.55 26.68
C LYS A 154 7.86 13.28 28.02
N PRO A 155 8.95 13.86 28.55
CA PRO A 155 8.86 14.70 29.74
C PRO A 155 7.85 15.83 29.45
N ILE A 156 6.88 16.02 30.35
CA ILE A 156 5.92 17.11 30.26
C ILE A 156 6.68 18.40 30.59
N ILE A 157 6.86 19.26 29.59
CA ILE A 157 7.34 20.62 29.79
C ILE A 157 6.11 21.49 30.05
N PHE A 158 6.00 22.02 31.26
CA PHE A 158 4.87 22.87 31.65
C PHE A 158 5.02 24.28 31.09
N CYS A 159 3.91 24.83 30.60
CA CYS A 159 3.87 26.21 30.10
C CYS A 159 4.05 27.17 31.27
N SER A 160 4.93 28.15 31.13
CA SER A 160 5.01 29.30 32.03
C SER A 160 4.08 30.41 31.54
N ALA A 161 3.42 31.10 32.46
CA ALA A 161 2.63 32.30 32.15
C ALA A 161 3.49 33.58 32.08
N THR A 162 4.74 33.51 32.53
CA THR A 162 5.68 34.65 32.63
C THR A 162 6.77 34.63 31.57
N GLU A 163 7.04 33.48 30.96
CA GLU A 163 8.07 33.35 29.93
C GLU A 163 7.55 32.46 28.81
N TRP A 164 7.75 32.88 27.57
CA TRP A 164 7.25 32.18 26.42
C TRP A 164 8.21 31.05 26.04
N ILE A 165 7.77 29.80 26.22
CA ILE A 165 8.54 28.59 25.92
C ILE A 165 7.89 27.90 24.71
N ASP A 166 8.55 27.98 23.55
CA ASP A 166 8.13 27.38 22.28
C ASP A 166 7.83 25.87 22.37
N GLU A 167 8.52 25.17 23.27
CA GLU A 167 8.46 23.70 23.38
C GLU A 167 7.54 23.18 24.50
N CYS A 168 6.69 24.04 25.09
CA CYS A 168 5.76 23.57 26.11
C CYS A 168 4.74 22.54 25.55
N THR A 169 4.53 21.45 26.30
CA THR A 169 3.62 20.35 25.91
C THR A 169 2.32 20.27 26.72
N GLY A 170 2.06 21.22 27.64
CA GLY A 170 0.79 21.30 28.36
C GLY A 170 0.75 22.31 29.51
N TRP A 171 -0.47 22.70 29.91
CA TRP A 171 -0.73 23.45 31.14
C TRP A 171 -0.86 22.50 32.33
N PRO A 172 -0.45 22.90 33.56
CA PRO A 172 -0.69 22.09 34.74
C PRO A 172 -2.20 21.83 34.89
N ALA A 173 -2.56 20.58 35.17
CA ALA A 173 -3.94 20.25 35.47
C ALA A 173 -4.41 21.09 36.66
N PRO A 174 -5.62 21.69 36.62
CA PRO A 174 -6.16 22.38 37.78
C PRO A 174 -6.23 21.38 38.93
N GLU A 175 -5.83 21.82 40.13
CA GLU A 175 -5.86 21.00 41.33
C GLU A 175 -7.23 20.33 41.47
N PRO A 176 -7.29 19.03 41.85
CA PRO A 176 -8.57 18.36 41.99
C PRO A 176 -9.36 19.08 43.08
N VAL A 177 -10.44 19.75 42.68
CA VAL A 177 -11.44 20.28 43.61
C VAL A 177 -11.96 19.08 44.39
N VAL A 178 -11.56 18.97 45.66
CA VAL A 178 -12.02 17.93 46.58
C VAL A 178 -13.54 18.08 46.67
N LYS A 179 -14.26 17.20 45.98
CA LYS A 179 -15.71 17.07 46.15
C LYS A 179 -15.92 16.58 47.58
N ARG A 180 -16.52 17.41 48.43
CA ARG A 180 -16.97 16.99 49.76
C ARG A 180 -17.85 15.75 49.62
N ASP A 181 -17.44 14.67 50.27
CA ASP A 181 -18.21 13.44 50.38
C ASP A 181 -19.57 13.71 51.02
N VAL A 182 -20.66 13.48 50.28
CA VAL A 182 -21.98 13.28 50.86
C VAL A 182 -22.27 11.78 50.80
N ALA A 183 -22.48 11.21 51.99
CA ALA A 183 -22.56 9.79 52.27
C ALA A 183 -23.51 9.01 51.35
N ALA A 184 -23.02 7.87 50.86
CA ALA A 184 -23.74 6.92 50.04
C ALA A 184 -24.86 6.20 50.81
N ALA A 185 -26.06 6.18 50.25
CA ALA A 185 -27.12 5.23 50.62
C ALA A 185 -26.94 3.91 49.83
N PRO A 186 -27.24 2.73 50.41
CA PRO A 186 -26.83 1.45 49.85
C PRO A 186 -27.74 0.97 48.70
N VAL A 187 -27.12 0.62 47.56
CA VAL A 187 -27.77 -0.01 46.40
C VAL A 187 -27.96 -1.50 46.65
N LYS A 188 -29.21 -1.98 46.69
CA LYS A 188 -29.54 -3.41 46.58
C LYS A 188 -29.25 -3.90 45.16
N LYS A 189 -28.34 -4.86 45.02
CA LYS A 189 -28.14 -5.63 43.78
C LYS A 189 -29.43 -6.42 43.48
N ARG A 190 -29.96 -6.26 42.27
CA ARG A 190 -30.94 -7.19 41.69
C ARG A 190 -30.22 -7.97 40.59
N ASP A 191 -30.01 -9.26 40.84
CA ASP A 191 -29.67 -10.23 39.82
C ASP A 191 -30.81 -10.30 38.81
N VAL A 192 -30.52 -10.07 37.53
CA VAL A 192 -31.47 -10.30 36.44
C VAL A 192 -30.89 -11.37 35.53
N GLU A 193 -31.53 -12.53 35.66
CA GLU A 193 -31.41 -13.70 34.83
C GLU A 193 -31.71 -13.38 33.35
N VAL A 194 -30.76 -13.69 32.46
CA VAL A 194 -30.90 -13.49 31.01
C VAL A 194 -31.84 -14.54 30.44
N LYS A 195 -33.11 -14.18 30.23
CA LYS A 195 -34.02 -14.94 29.36
C LYS A 195 -34.00 -14.36 27.96
N ARG A 196 -33.33 -15.10 27.06
CA ARG A 196 -33.42 -14.97 25.61
C ARG A 196 -34.87 -15.11 25.17
N SER A 197 -35.44 -14.05 24.60
CA SER A 197 -36.68 -14.13 23.83
C SER A 197 -36.52 -13.36 22.52
N GLU A 198 -36.74 -14.07 21.43
CA GLU A 198 -36.80 -13.53 20.08
C GLU A 198 -37.92 -12.50 19.98
N LYS A 199 -37.58 -11.26 19.62
CA LYS A 199 -38.58 -10.29 19.18
C LYS A 199 -37.98 -9.42 18.07
N LYS A 200 -38.43 -9.67 16.83
CA LYS A 200 -38.22 -8.83 15.64
C LYS A 200 -38.43 -7.36 16.02
N ALA A 201 -37.36 -6.58 16.09
CA ALA A 201 -37.44 -5.13 16.23
C ALA A 201 -37.79 -4.53 14.86
N LYS A 202 -39.02 -4.00 14.74
CA LYS A 202 -39.35 -3.06 13.67
C LYS A 202 -38.46 -1.84 13.87
N ARG A 203 -37.66 -1.49 12.84
CA ARG A 203 -36.89 -0.25 12.75
C ARG A 203 -37.87 0.91 12.92
N ALA A 204 -37.80 1.60 14.06
CA ALA A 204 -38.54 2.84 14.27
C ALA A 204 -37.93 3.90 13.34
N ASP A 205 -38.76 4.56 12.55
CA ASP A 205 -38.36 5.75 11.79
C ASP A 205 -37.98 6.85 12.79
N ILE A 206 -36.68 7.11 12.92
CA ILE A 206 -36.15 8.22 13.73
C ILE A 206 -36.25 9.48 12.86
N PRO A 207 -36.98 10.52 13.28
CA PRO A 207 -37.09 11.75 12.50
C PRO A 207 -35.73 12.47 12.40
N PHE A 208 -35.44 13.04 11.22
CA PHE A 208 -34.22 13.79 10.98
C PHE A 208 -34.28 15.15 11.67
N ILE A 209 -33.29 15.45 12.52
CA ILE A 209 -33.13 16.70 13.24
C ILE A 209 -31.87 17.39 12.71
N PRO A 210 -31.98 18.52 11.98
CA PRO A 210 -30.82 19.18 11.40
C PRO A 210 -29.96 19.85 12.48
N CYS A 211 -28.64 19.71 12.38
CA CYS A 211 -27.69 20.39 13.25
C CYS A 211 -27.63 21.90 12.92
N SER A 212 -27.58 22.75 13.94
CA SER A 212 -27.45 24.21 13.80
C SER A 212 -25.98 24.66 13.92
N PRO A 213 -25.51 25.65 13.14
CA PRO A 213 -24.16 26.19 13.24
C PRO A 213 -24.00 27.25 14.34
N THR A 214 -25.09 27.76 14.92
CA THR A 214 -25.05 28.83 15.93
C THR A 214 -25.39 28.35 17.35
N GLU A 215 -26.03 27.19 17.47
CA GLU A 215 -26.37 26.58 18.76
C GLU A 215 -26.10 25.08 18.72
N TRP A 216 -25.48 24.58 19.79
CA TRP A 216 -25.15 23.17 19.91
C TRP A 216 -26.37 22.37 20.39
N ILE A 217 -26.83 21.42 19.58
CA ILE A 217 -27.93 20.52 19.90
C ILE A 217 -27.38 19.09 19.96
N ASP A 218 -27.40 18.49 21.15
CA ASP A 218 -26.79 17.17 21.41
C ASP A 218 -27.47 16.00 20.68
N GLU A 219 -28.72 16.16 20.24
CA GLU A 219 -29.52 15.11 19.58
C GLU A 219 -29.72 15.34 18.07
N CYS A 220 -28.88 16.14 17.42
CA CYS A 220 -29.02 16.32 15.96
C CYS A 220 -28.57 15.06 15.19
N THR A 221 -29.33 14.68 14.17
CA THR A 221 -29.13 13.44 13.41
C THR A 221 -28.59 13.65 11.99
N GLY A 222 -28.24 14.89 11.64
CA GLY A 222 -27.37 15.20 10.49
C GLY A 222 -27.35 16.68 10.10
N TRP A 223 -26.48 17.03 9.14
CA TRP A 223 -26.40 18.36 8.51
C TRP A 223 -27.21 18.38 7.22
N GLN A 224 -27.94 19.46 6.98
CA GLN A 224 -28.74 19.64 5.75
C GLN A 224 -27.93 20.37 4.67
#